data_AF-A0AA36K9U5-F1
#
_entry.id   AF-A0AA36K9U5-F1
#
_cell.length_a   1.000
_cell.length_b   1.000
_cell.length_c   1.000
_cell.angle_alpha   90.00
_cell.angle_beta   90.00
_cell.angle_gamma   90.00
#
_symmetry.space_group_name_H-M   'P 1'
#
loop_
_entity.id
_entity.type
_entity.pdbx_description
1 polymer ?
#
loop_
_entity_poly.entity_id
_entity_poly.type
_entity_poly.pdbx_seq_one_letter_code
_entity_poly.pdbx_strand_id
1 'polypeptide(L)'
;MVNTDYVPEWYISPFQHVQYALARNQIHMDLLFEDMGRADQFLDMGADAQVSSYSDGAYVIVQIGEAADKDQIQVYGLLLHEAVHVWQKVKKLMGEKEPSPEFEAYSIQSIAQDLFEMYEESEK
;
A
#
# COMPACT_ATOMS: atom_id res chain seq x y z
N MET A 1 -11.06 7.28 -12.57
CA MET A 1 -10.16 8.32 -13.14
C MET A 1 -9.59 8.99 -11.93
N VAL A 2 -8.29 8.83 -11.69
CA VAL A 2 -7.66 9.31 -10.46
C VAL A 2 -7.86 10.83 -10.31
N ASN A 3 -8.34 11.25 -9.14
CA ASN A 3 -8.49 12.66 -8.79
C ASN A 3 -7.13 13.36 -8.84
N THR A 4 -7.05 14.47 -9.56
CA THR A 4 -5.84 15.29 -9.67
C THR A 4 -5.47 16.02 -8.39
N ASP A 5 -6.41 16.17 -7.45
CA ASP A 5 -6.22 16.82 -6.15
C ASP A 5 -5.84 15.83 -5.04
N TYR A 6 -5.86 14.52 -5.31
CA TYR A 6 -5.44 13.52 -4.35
C TYR A 6 -3.91 13.55 -4.18
N VAL A 7 -3.46 13.79 -2.96
CA VAL A 7 -2.06 13.69 -2.57
C VAL A 7 -1.93 12.49 -1.65
N PRO A 8 -1.10 11.49 -1.99
CA PRO A 8 -0.93 10.31 -1.14
C PRO A 8 -0.27 10.68 0.20
N GLU A 9 -0.83 10.17 1.29
CA GLU A 9 -0.32 10.38 2.64
C GLU A 9 0.30 9.09 3.21
N TRP A 10 1.31 9.26 4.07
CA TRP A 10 1.93 8.14 4.79
C TRP A 10 1.11 7.76 6.01
N TYR A 11 0.66 6.51 6.04
CA TYR A 11 0.04 5.88 7.20
C TYR A 11 1.08 5.04 7.92
N ILE A 12 0.80 4.72 9.19
CA ILE A 12 1.70 3.91 10.01
C ILE A 12 1.00 2.61 10.39
N SER A 13 1.70 1.49 10.19
CA SER A 13 1.16 0.16 10.46
C SER A 13 0.80 -0.01 11.93
N PRO A 14 -0.09 -0.96 12.25
CA PRO A 14 -0.13 -1.51 13.59
C PRO A 14 1.29 -1.81 14.09
N PHE A 15 1.55 -1.51 15.36
CA PHE A 15 2.86 -1.61 16.03
C PHE A 15 3.96 -0.70 15.49
N GLN A 16 3.67 0.19 14.53
CA GLN A 16 4.56 1.29 14.15
C GLN A 16 5.93 0.88 13.56
N HIS A 17 5.99 -0.26 12.88
CA HIS A 17 7.24 -0.75 12.26
C HIS A 17 7.38 -0.39 10.78
N VAL A 18 6.26 -0.12 10.10
CA VAL A 18 6.24 0.21 8.66
C VAL A 18 5.36 1.43 8.44
N GLN A 19 5.84 2.37 7.63
CA GLN A 19 5.00 3.39 7.00
C GLN A 19 4.57 2.93 5.62
N TYR A 20 3.30 3.13 5.27
CA TYR A 20 2.77 2.76 3.97
C TYR A 20 1.84 3.80 3.38
N ALA A 21 1.75 3.82 2.05
CA ALA A 21 0.89 4.72 1.30
C ALA A 21 0.40 4.03 0.03
N LEU A 22 -0.67 4.58 -0.56
CA LEU A 22 -1.23 4.15 -1.84
C LEU A 22 -0.82 5.11 -2.98
N ALA A 23 -0.17 4.59 -4.01
CA ALA A 23 0.08 5.28 -5.26
C ALA A 23 -0.82 4.75 -6.37
N ARG A 24 -1.35 5.66 -7.20
CA ARG A 24 -2.26 5.33 -8.30
C ARG A 24 -1.68 5.65 -9.68
N ASN A 25 -0.57 6.39 -9.71
CA ASN A 25 0.13 6.81 -10.92
C ASN A 25 1.57 7.22 -10.56
N GLN A 26 2.36 7.58 -11.58
CA GLN A 26 3.75 8.01 -11.40
C GLN A 26 3.88 9.31 -10.59
N ILE A 27 2.94 10.24 -10.69
CA ILE A 27 3.00 11.51 -9.93
C ILE A 27 2.91 11.22 -8.43
N HIS A 28 2.04 10.30 -8.01
CA HIS A 28 1.95 9.89 -6.61
C HIS A 28 3.25 9.25 -6.11
N MET A 29 3.88 8.42 -6.95
CA MET A 29 5.20 7.86 -6.64
C MET A 29 6.22 8.96 -6.44
N ASP A 30 6.31 9.91 -7.37
CA ASP A 30 7.27 11.01 -7.32
C ASP A 30 7.08 11.86 -6.05
N LEU A 31 5.83 12.21 -5.70
CA LEU A 31 5.49 12.93 -4.47
C LEU A 31 5.95 12.18 -3.20
N LEU A 32 5.68 10.88 -3.12
CA LEU A 32 6.10 10.04 -1.98
C LEU A 32 7.63 9.92 -1.89
N PHE A 33 8.32 10.09 -3.02
CA PHE A 33 9.76 9.91 -3.15
C PHE A 33 10.58 11.19 -2.98
N GLU A 34 9.97 12.38 -3.10
CA GLU A 34 10.65 13.66 -2.84
C GLU A 34 11.37 13.63 -1.47
N ASP A 35 10.74 13.01 -0.47
CA ASP A 35 11.29 12.87 0.89
C ASP A 35 12.37 11.78 1.03
N MET A 36 12.54 10.91 0.03
CA MET A 36 13.46 9.76 0.08
C MET A 36 14.66 9.87 -0.87
N GLY A 37 14.66 10.83 -1.80
CA GLY A 37 15.76 11.04 -2.75
C GLY A 37 16.00 9.87 -3.70
N ARG A 38 14.97 9.06 -3.99
CA ARG A 38 14.99 7.92 -4.90
C ARG A 38 13.85 8.07 -5.89
N ALA A 39 14.00 7.63 -7.13
CA ALA A 39 12.88 7.57 -8.08
C ALA A 39 12.74 6.14 -8.57
N ASP A 40 11.53 5.59 -8.46
CA ASP A 40 11.18 4.27 -8.97
C ASP A 40 9.98 4.36 -9.90
N GLN A 41 9.87 3.43 -10.85
CA GLN A 41 8.80 3.43 -11.84
C GLN A 41 7.52 2.82 -11.26
N PHE A 42 6.40 3.48 -11.49
CA PHE A 42 5.08 2.98 -11.12
C PHE A 42 4.70 1.74 -11.93
N LEU A 43 4.28 0.66 -11.25
CA LEU A 43 3.86 -0.63 -11.83
C LEU A 43 4.89 -1.24 -12.80
N ASP A 44 6.16 -1.17 -12.44
CA ASP A 44 7.27 -1.71 -13.23
C ASP A 44 7.23 -3.24 -13.46
N MET A 45 6.46 -3.99 -12.66
CA MET A 45 6.31 -5.45 -12.80
C MET A 45 5.18 -5.88 -13.76
N GLY A 46 4.42 -4.93 -14.34
CA GLY A 46 3.34 -5.23 -15.30
C GLY A 46 2.12 -5.93 -14.68
N ALA A 47 1.93 -5.81 -13.36
CA ALA A 47 0.79 -6.33 -12.62
C ALA A 47 -0.33 -5.26 -12.46
N ASP A 48 -1.54 -5.70 -12.10
CA ASP A 48 -2.66 -4.80 -11.78
C ASP A 48 -2.42 -4.00 -10.49
N ALA A 49 -1.73 -4.62 -9.53
CA ALA A 49 -1.28 -4.01 -8.28
C ALA A 49 0.08 -4.60 -7.87
N GLN A 50 0.85 -3.86 -7.08
CA GLN A 50 2.12 -4.33 -6.52
C GLN A 50 2.51 -3.60 -5.24
N VAL A 51 3.46 -4.19 -4.50
CA VAL A 51 4.11 -3.57 -3.35
C VAL A 51 5.60 -3.40 -3.61
N SER A 52 6.08 -2.16 -3.48
CA SER A 52 7.51 -1.84 -3.42
C SER A 52 7.91 -1.47 -2.00
N SER A 53 9.08 -1.92 -1.55
CA SER A 53 9.58 -1.65 -0.19
C SER A 53 10.95 -1.00 -0.21
N TYR A 54 11.14 0.03 0.61
CA TYR A 54 12.34 0.86 0.68
C TYR A 54 12.90 0.94 2.09
N SER A 55 14.15 1.38 2.21
CA SER A 55 14.86 1.55 3.49
C SER A 55 14.75 0.32 4.40
N ASP A 56 15.18 -0.83 3.87
CA ASP A 56 15.11 -2.16 4.50
C ASP A 56 13.70 -2.61 4.91
N GLY A 57 12.66 -2.01 4.33
CA GLY A 57 11.26 -2.33 4.54
C GLY A 57 10.52 -1.35 5.45
N ALA A 58 11.17 -0.30 5.95
CA ALA A 58 10.54 0.71 6.79
C ALA A 58 9.47 1.52 6.06
N TYR A 59 9.59 1.66 4.73
CA TYR A 59 8.60 2.31 3.88
C TYR A 59 8.08 1.34 2.82
N VAL A 60 6.77 1.32 2.64
CA VAL A 60 6.10 0.42 1.70
C VAL A 60 5.10 1.21 0.86
N ILE A 61 5.24 1.17 -0.46
CA ILE A 61 4.28 1.81 -1.36
C ILE A 61 3.45 0.72 -2.04
N VAL A 62 2.16 0.74 -1.77
CA VAL A 62 1.16 -0.06 -2.48
C VAL A 62 0.80 0.70 -3.75
N GLN A 63 0.84 0.02 -4.89
CA GLN A 63 0.60 0.60 -6.20
C GLN A 63 -0.57 -0.15 -6.85
N ILE A 64 -1.52 0.56 -7.41
CA ILE A 64 -2.61 -0.05 -8.19
C ILE A 64 -3.01 0.91 -9.32
N GLY A 65 -3.05 0.38 -10.54
CA GLY A 65 -3.28 1.17 -11.74
C GLY A 65 -4.73 1.58 -11.95
N GLU A 66 -5.02 2.10 -13.13
CA GLU A 66 -6.39 2.36 -13.57
C GLU A 66 -7.16 1.04 -13.60
N ALA A 67 -8.11 0.88 -12.70
CA ALA A 67 -8.93 -0.32 -12.55
C ALA A 67 -10.17 -0.29 -13.46
N ALA A 68 -10.06 0.31 -14.64
CA ALA A 68 -11.21 0.59 -15.52
C ALA A 68 -11.93 -0.68 -16.01
N ASP A 69 -11.24 -1.83 -16.02
CA ASP A 69 -11.76 -3.14 -16.38
C ASP A 69 -12.26 -3.95 -15.16
N LYS A 70 -12.13 -3.42 -13.95
CA LYS A 70 -12.42 -4.12 -12.69
C LYS A 70 -13.55 -3.43 -11.94
N ASP A 71 -14.41 -4.24 -11.34
CA ASP A 71 -15.39 -3.73 -10.38
C ASP A 71 -14.74 -3.41 -9.02
N GLN A 72 -15.46 -2.68 -8.18
CA GLN A 72 -14.99 -2.25 -6.87
C GLN A 72 -14.62 -3.44 -5.96
N ILE A 73 -15.31 -4.57 -6.07
CA ILE A 73 -15.02 -5.76 -5.26
C ILE A 73 -13.68 -6.37 -5.71
N GLN A 74 -13.41 -6.42 -7.01
CA GLN A 74 -12.14 -6.88 -7.55
C GLN A 74 -10.98 -5.97 -7.12
N VAL A 75 -11.18 -4.65 -7.13
CA VAL A 75 -10.20 -3.68 -6.60
C VAL A 75 -9.91 -3.94 -5.13
N TYR A 76 -10.95 -4.09 -4.29
CA TYR A 76 -10.77 -4.37 -2.86
C TYR A 76 -10.10 -5.72 -2.62
N GLY A 77 -10.35 -6.72 -3.48
CA GLY A 77 -9.63 -7.98 -3.47
C GLY A 77 -8.12 -7.82 -3.71
N LEU A 78 -7.73 -6.98 -4.68
CA LEU A 78 -6.33 -6.67 -4.96
C LEU A 78 -5.68 -5.89 -3.80
N LEU A 79 -6.35 -4.87 -3.29
CA LEU A 79 -5.84 -4.08 -2.15
C LEU A 79 -5.69 -4.93 -0.89
N LEU A 80 -6.61 -5.86 -0.63
CA LEU A 80 -6.47 -6.84 0.45
C LEU A 80 -5.26 -7.75 0.24
N HIS A 81 -5.01 -8.19 -1.00
CA HIS A 81 -3.81 -8.97 -1.34
C HIS A 81 -2.53 -8.20 -1.01
N GLU A 82 -2.45 -6.93 -1.42
CA GLU A 82 -1.30 -6.10 -1.12
C GLU A 82 -1.16 -5.79 0.38
N ALA A 83 -2.28 -5.65 1.12
CA ALA A 83 -2.27 -5.51 2.58
C ALA A 83 -1.58 -6.69 3.28
N VAL A 84 -1.74 -7.92 2.76
CA VAL A 84 -1.02 -9.11 3.25
C VAL A 84 0.49 -8.93 3.05
N HIS A 85 0.93 -8.39 1.92
CA HIS A 85 2.35 -8.11 1.68
C HIS A 85 2.91 -7.02 2.60
N VAL A 86 2.14 -5.96 2.89
CA VAL A 86 2.53 -4.96 3.89
C VAL A 86 2.69 -5.61 5.26
N TRP A 87 1.72 -6.40 5.71
CA TRP A 87 1.80 -7.13 6.98
C TRP A 87 3.02 -8.06 7.06
N GLN A 88 3.36 -8.78 5.98
CA GLN A 88 4.56 -9.62 5.95
C GLN A 88 5.85 -8.81 6.20
N LYS A 89 5.92 -7.54 5.75
CA LYS A 89 7.03 -6.64 6.07
C LYS A 89 7.01 -6.20 7.53
N VAL A 90 5.84 -5.81 8.05
CA VAL A 90 5.64 -5.47 9.48
C VAL A 90 6.12 -6.61 10.37
N LYS A 91 5.62 -7.83 10.13
CA LYS A 91 6.00 -9.04 10.86
C LYS A 91 7.51 -9.28 10.82
N LYS A 92 8.13 -9.12 9.65
CA LYS A 92 9.58 -9.27 9.50
C LYS A 92 10.37 -8.24 10.32
N LEU A 93 9.97 -6.97 10.31
CA LEU A 93 10.65 -5.90 11.05
C LEU A 93 10.41 -5.96 12.55
N MET A 94 9.23 -6.40 12.97
CA MET A 94 8.91 -6.66 14.37
C MET A 94 9.75 -7.81 14.96
N GLY A 95 10.32 -8.68 14.12
CA GLY A 95 11.08 -9.85 14.55
C GLY A 95 10.21 -10.98 15.12
N GLU A 96 8.88 -10.87 14.99
CA GLU A 96 7.93 -11.86 15.47
C GLU A 96 7.81 -13.02 14.48
N LYS A 97 7.95 -14.25 14.98
CA LYS A 97 7.94 -15.45 14.14
C LYS A 97 6.55 -16.06 14.08
N GLU A 98 5.84 -16.05 15.19
CA GLU A 98 4.57 -16.76 15.39
C GLU A 98 3.54 -15.84 16.05
N PRO A 99 3.10 -14.77 15.36
CA PRO A 99 2.00 -13.94 15.83
C PRO A 99 0.74 -14.82 15.97
N SER A 100 -0.16 -14.45 16.89
CA SER A 100 -1.41 -15.19 17.02
C SER A 100 -2.27 -15.03 15.75
N PRO A 101 -3.12 -16.02 15.40
CA PRO A 101 -3.97 -15.93 14.21
C PRO A 101 -4.90 -14.71 14.22
N GLU A 102 -5.49 -14.38 15.38
CA GLU A 102 -6.33 -13.19 15.50
C GLU A 102 -5.51 -11.90 15.34
N PHE A 103 -4.30 -11.90 15.89
CA PHE A 103 -3.41 -10.76 15.81
C PHE A 103 -3.04 -10.43 14.35
N GLU A 104 -2.70 -11.45 13.57
CA GLU A 104 -2.45 -11.33 12.15
C GLU A 104 -3.72 -10.89 11.38
N ALA A 105 -4.87 -11.49 11.67
CA ALA A 105 -6.13 -11.16 11.01
C ALA A 105 -6.52 -9.68 11.21
N TYR A 106 -6.47 -9.17 12.44
CA TYR A 106 -6.78 -7.76 12.71
C TYR A 106 -5.78 -6.79 12.08
N SER A 107 -4.50 -7.17 12.03
CA SER A 107 -3.48 -6.31 11.42
C SER A 107 -3.68 -6.18 9.91
N ILE A 108 -3.95 -7.28 9.23
CA ILE A 108 -4.27 -7.28 7.79
C ILE A 108 -5.58 -6.52 7.54
N GLN A 109 -6.61 -6.73 8.37
CA GLN A 109 -7.88 -6.03 8.25
C GLN A 109 -7.69 -4.51 8.34
N SER A 110 -6.94 -4.03 9.33
CA SER A 110 -6.68 -2.60 9.52
C SER A 110 -5.98 -1.99 8.30
N ILE A 111 -4.89 -2.62 7.83
CA ILE A 111 -4.15 -2.13 6.67
C ILE A 111 -5.03 -2.12 5.42
N ALA A 112 -5.82 -3.18 5.20
CA ALA A 112 -6.71 -3.27 4.05
C ALA A 112 -7.80 -2.17 4.07
N GLN A 113 -8.38 -1.90 5.24
CA GLN A 113 -9.39 -0.83 5.40
C GLN A 113 -8.79 0.54 5.06
N ASP A 114 -7.59 0.85 5.55
CA ASP A 114 -6.91 2.09 5.20
C ASP A 114 -6.66 2.19 3.69
N LEU A 115 -6.22 1.10 3.05
CA LEU A 115 -6.00 1.08 1.59
C LEU A 115 -7.30 1.26 0.80
N PHE A 116 -8.43 0.73 1.29
CA PHE A 116 -9.74 0.96 0.67
C PHE A 116 -10.15 2.42 0.76
N GLU A 117 -9.97 3.03 1.93
CA GLU A 117 -10.27 4.46 2.16
C GLU A 117 -9.39 5.36 1.28
N MET A 118 -8.08 5.11 1.22
CA MET A 118 -7.15 5.82 0.34
C MET A 118 -7.56 5.68 -1.13
N TYR A 119 -7.99 4.50 -1.55
CA TYR A 119 -8.47 4.27 -2.91
C TYR A 119 -9.73 5.09 -3.19
N GLU A 120 -10.74 5.02 -2.32
CA GLU A 120 -11.97 5.78 -2.47
C GLU A 120 -11.70 7.30 -2.49
N GLU A 121 -10.80 7.79 -1.66
CA GLU A 121 -10.37 9.19 -1.67
C GLU A 121 -9.69 9.58 -2.97
N SER A 122 -8.89 8.68 -3.56
CA SER A 122 -8.25 8.91 -4.85
C SER A 122 -9.20 8.92 -6.05
N GLU A 123 -10.45 8.47 -5.89
CA GLU A 123 -11.47 8.47 -6.95
C GLU A 123 -12.47 9.65 -6.86
N LYS A 124 -12.49 10.39 -5.74
CA LYS A 124 -13.43 11.52 -5.53
C LYS A 124 -13.02 12.75 -6.30
#